data_AF-A0A0K8T2H7-F1
#
_entry.id   AF-A0A0K8T2H7-F1
#
_cell.length_a   1.000
_cell.length_b   1.000
_cell.length_c   1.000
_cell.angle_alpha   90.00
_cell.angle_beta   90.00
_cell.angle_gamma   90.00
#
_symmetry.space_group_name_H-M   'P 1'
#
loop_
_entity.id
_entity.type
_entity.pdbx_description
1 polymer ?
#
loop_
_entity_poly.entity_id
_entity_poly.type
_entity_poly.pdbx_seq_one_letter_code
_entity_poly.pdbx_strand_id
1 'polypeptide(L)'
;MFYEACGTSHNNLADKLTSIQSVNFKIYKERLELQVELEDSKRVLHQWSNLEKELSTGILGIASAIDAIAISQQTNLLNDHSSHLSQPLEEYLNYVDAVKEALARRDAIQFAYENSVDESNKKRQEKEELETLDSNSTGFGFKLWKISNRDRIRRLQQDLPCLDKLVEDNQDKVEIANESIKADLERWNVEKVIEMKGILENVANQHVLFYQDSLKAWETALETLKRGSQENSSSH
;
A
#
# COMPACT_ATOMS: atom_id res chain seq x y z
N MET A 1 7.25 12.18 17.93
CA MET A 1 6.74 10.93 18.54
C MET A 1 5.51 10.33 17.83
N PHE A 2 4.30 10.92 17.85
CA PHE A 2 3.12 10.31 17.20
C PHE A 2 3.31 10.09 15.67
N TYR A 3 3.81 11.11 14.97
CA TYR A 3 3.97 11.05 13.50
C TYR A 3 5.16 10.19 13.02
N GLU A 4 6.18 10.04 13.86
CA GLU A 4 7.35 9.19 13.61
C GLU A 4 7.01 7.69 13.79
N ALA A 5 6.20 7.38 14.80
CA ALA A 5 5.57 6.06 14.97
C ALA A 5 4.60 5.75 13.82
N CYS A 6 3.91 6.77 13.31
CA CYS A 6 3.11 6.65 12.09
C CYS A 6 4.01 6.26 10.91
N GLY A 7 5.05 7.04 10.59
CA GLY A 7 5.94 6.78 9.45
C GLY A 7 6.55 5.37 9.43
N THR A 8 7.00 4.87 10.58
CA THR A 8 7.53 3.49 10.71
C THR A 8 6.48 2.41 10.45
N SER A 9 5.23 2.62 10.90
CA SER A 9 4.12 1.69 10.62
C SER A 9 3.74 1.65 9.13
N HIS A 10 3.86 2.76 8.39
CA HIS A 10 3.53 2.81 6.96
C HIS A 10 4.56 2.10 6.10
N ASN A 11 5.85 2.27 6.41
CA ASN A 11 6.93 1.58 5.70
C ASN A 11 6.77 0.06 5.85
N ASN A 12 6.45 -0.41 7.06
CA ASN A 12 6.16 -1.82 7.31
C ASN A 12 4.95 -2.34 6.51
N LEU A 13 3.89 -1.53 6.38
CA LEU A 13 2.73 -1.90 5.56
C LEU A 13 3.10 -2.00 4.07
N ALA A 14 3.82 -1.02 3.52
CA ALA A 14 4.28 -1.05 2.14
C ALA A 14 5.13 -2.29 1.86
N ASP A 15 6.11 -2.58 2.72
CA ASP A 15 6.99 -3.75 2.58
C ASP A 15 6.20 -5.07 2.56
N LYS A 16 5.19 -5.19 3.44
CA LYS A 16 4.29 -6.35 3.49
C LYS A 16 3.45 -6.46 2.21
N LEU A 17 2.89 -5.36 1.71
CA LEU A 17 2.09 -5.37 0.49
C LEU A 17 2.93 -5.74 -0.74
N THR A 18 4.13 -5.19 -0.86
CA THR A 18 5.08 -5.54 -1.93
C THR A 18 5.48 -7.02 -1.84
N SER A 19 5.68 -7.55 -0.63
CA SER A 19 5.97 -8.98 -0.44
C SER A 19 4.80 -9.86 -0.90
N ILE A 20 3.57 -9.52 -0.50
CA ILE A 20 2.35 -10.21 -0.93
C ILE A 20 2.20 -10.16 -2.45
N GLN A 21 2.41 -9.00 -3.07
CA GLN A 21 2.33 -8.82 -4.52
C GLN A 21 3.37 -9.69 -5.24
N SER A 22 4.61 -9.73 -4.76
CA SER A 22 5.68 -10.55 -5.33
C SER A 22 5.37 -12.04 -5.26
N VAL A 23 4.90 -12.53 -4.11
CA VAL A 23 4.54 -13.93 -3.92
C VAL A 23 3.36 -14.32 -4.81
N ASN A 24 2.30 -13.50 -4.83
CA ASN A 24 1.12 -13.78 -5.67
C ASN A 24 1.43 -13.75 -7.16
N PHE A 25 2.29 -12.84 -7.61
CA PHE A 25 2.72 -12.81 -9.00
C PHE A 25 3.45 -14.10 -9.42
N LYS A 26 4.30 -14.66 -8.54
CA LYS A 26 4.95 -15.96 -8.77
C LYS A 26 3.93 -17.09 -8.84
N ILE A 27 3.02 -17.16 -7.88
CA ILE A 27 1.93 -18.15 -7.86
C ILE A 27 1.09 -18.05 -9.14
N TYR A 28 0.72 -16.85 -9.55
CA TYR A 28 -0.04 -16.63 -10.78
C TYR A 28 0.70 -17.14 -12.02
N LYS A 29 2.00 -16.87 -12.12
CA LYS A 29 2.82 -17.38 -13.22
C LYS A 29 2.88 -18.91 -13.24
N GLU A 30 3.13 -19.53 -12.09
CA GLU A 30 3.12 -21.00 -11.95
C GLU A 30 1.75 -21.59 -12.32
N ARG A 31 0.65 -20.90 -11.98
CA ARG A 31 -0.70 -21.32 -12.35
C ARG A 31 -0.96 -21.22 -13.86
N LEU A 32 -0.40 -20.22 -14.55
CA LEU A 32 -0.48 -20.15 -16.01
C LEU A 32 0.29 -21.31 -16.67
N GLU A 33 1.46 -21.64 -16.15
CA GLU A 33 2.25 -22.78 -16.62
C GLU A 33 1.49 -24.11 -16.39
N LEU A 34 0.94 -24.30 -15.19
CA LEU A 34 0.11 -25.46 -14.87
C LEU A 34 -1.15 -25.56 -15.77
N GLN A 35 -1.79 -24.44 -16.12
CA GLN A 35 -2.95 -24.44 -17.00
C GLN A 35 -2.60 -25.07 -18.36
N VAL A 36 -1.43 -24.74 -18.91
CA VAL A 36 -0.94 -25.33 -20.17
C VAL A 36 -0.70 -26.83 -20.02
N GLU A 37 -0.08 -27.25 -18.91
CA GLU A 37 0.16 -28.66 -18.63
C GLU A 37 -1.13 -29.48 -18.47
N LEU A 38 -2.17 -28.91 -17.85
CA LEU A 38 -3.47 -29.57 -17.70
C LEU A 38 -4.15 -29.78 -19.06
N GLU A 39 -4.15 -28.78 -19.95
CA GLU A 39 -4.70 -28.90 -21.30
C GLU A 39 -3.93 -29.94 -22.15
N ASP A 40 -2.60 -29.95 -22.02
CA ASP A 40 -1.76 -30.94 -22.69
C ASP A 40 -2.01 -32.36 -22.16
N SER A 41 -2.12 -32.51 -20.84
CA SER A 41 -2.41 -33.79 -20.18
C SER A 41 -3.77 -34.34 -20.61
N LYS A 42 -4.82 -33.50 -20.61
CA LYS A 42 -6.15 -33.85 -21.11
C LYS A 42 -6.08 -34.38 -22.55
N ARG A 43 -5.38 -33.67 -23.44
CA ARG A 43 -5.23 -34.08 -24.84
C ARG A 43 -4.57 -35.45 -24.97
N VAL A 44 -3.48 -35.69 -24.24
CA VAL A 44 -2.76 -36.99 -24.27
C VAL A 44 -3.65 -38.12 -23.75
N LEU A 45 -4.39 -37.90 -22.66
CA LEU A 45 -5.30 -38.91 -22.12
C LEU A 45 -6.42 -39.26 -23.09
N HIS A 46 -6.99 -38.28 -23.80
CA HIS A 46 -7.96 -38.57 -24.86
C HIS A 46 -7.37 -39.39 -26.01
N GLN A 47 -6.10 -39.18 -26.37
CA GLN A 47 -5.44 -40.01 -27.37
C GLN A 47 -5.25 -41.44 -26.87
N TRP A 48 -4.81 -41.61 -25.63
CA TRP A 48 -4.63 -42.92 -25.01
C TRP A 48 -5.94 -43.68 -24.86
N SER A 49 -7.04 -43.02 -24.48
CA SER A 49 -8.35 -43.68 -24.39
C SER A 49 -8.83 -44.22 -25.75
N ASN A 50 -8.36 -43.63 -26.86
CA ASN A 50 -8.69 -44.13 -28.20
C ASN A 50 -7.89 -45.37 -28.58
N LEU A 51 -6.67 -45.52 -28.06
CA LEU A 51 -5.77 -46.64 -28.33
C LEU A 51 -6.06 -47.83 -27.39
N GLU A 52 -6.26 -47.56 -26.11
CA GLU A 52 -6.47 -48.56 -25.06
C GLU A 52 -7.97 -48.78 -24.81
N LYS A 53 -8.60 -49.65 -25.61
CA LYS A 53 -10.06 -49.85 -25.56
C LYS A 53 -10.56 -50.39 -24.21
N GLU A 54 -9.82 -51.30 -23.59
CA GLU A 54 -10.19 -51.91 -22.30
C GLU A 54 -10.12 -50.90 -21.15
N LEU A 55 -9.18 -49.93 -21.20
CA LEU A 55 -9.00 -48.91 -20.17
C LEU A 55 -9.72 -47.60 -20.50
N SER A 56 -10.36 -47.51 -21.67
CA SER A 56 -10.87 -46.27 -22.27
C SER A 56 -11.78 -45.49 -21.32
N THR A 57 -12.74 -46.16 -20.68
CA THR A 57 -13.70 -45.53 -19.74
C THR A 57 -12.99 -44.88 -18.56
N GLY A 58 -11.99 -45.57 -17.97
CA GLY A 58 -11.22 -45.04 -16.85
C GLY A 58 -10.35 -43.85 -17.25
N ILE A 59 -9.66 -43.96 -18.38
CA ILE A 59 -8.80 -42.90 -18.92
C ILE A 59 -9.65 -41.66 -19.26
N LEU A 60 -10.83 -41.83 -19.85
CA LEU A 60 -11.76 -40.72 -20.12
C LEU A 60 -12.26 -40.07 -18.85
N GLY A 61 -12.56 -40.85 -17.80
CA GLY A 61 -12.93 -40.32 -16.49
C GLY A 61 -11.85 -39.39 -15.92
N ILE A 62 -10.58 -39.80 -16.01
CA ILE A 62 -9.44 -38.97 -15.59
C ILE A 62 -9.31 -37.73 -16.47
N ALA A 63 -9.42 -37.88 -17.80
CA ALA A 63 -9.36 -36.76 -18.74
C ALA A 63 -10.43 -35.70 -18.44
N SER A 64 -11.67 -36.14 -18.15
CA SER A 64 -12.76 -35.24 -17.77
C SER A 64 -12.54 -34.55 -16.42
N ALA A 65 -11.91 -35.23 -15.45
CA ALA A 65 -11.55 -34.58 -14.18
C ALA A 65 -10.48 -33.49 -14.38
N ILE A 66 -9.44 -33.79 -15.16
CA ILE A 66 -8.41 -32.80 -15.52
C ILE A 66 -9.02 -31.60 -16.24
N ASP A 67 -9.94 -31.84 -17.19
CA ASP A 67 -10.66 -30.79 -17.90
C ASP A 67 -11.48 -29.90 -16.96
N ALA A 68 -12.24 -30.51 -16.03
CA ALA A 68 -13.01 -29.77 -15.05
C ALA A 68 -12.11 -28.92 -14.12
N ILE A 69 -10.95 -29.45 -13.71
CA ILE A 69 -9.96 -28.72 -12.90
C ILE A 69 -9.37 -27.55 -13.69
N ALA A 70 -9.02 -27.77 -14.95
CA ALA A 70 -8.49 -26.73 -15.84
C ALA A 70 -9.50 -25.58 -16.03
N ILE A 71 -10.78 -25.90 -16.22
CA ILE A 71 -11.86 -24.91 -16.33
C ILE A 71 -12.03 -24.14 -15.01
N SER A 72 -12.02 -24.82 -13.88
CA SER A 72 -12.14 -24.20 -12.55
C SER A 72 -10.94 -23.29 -12.23
N GLN A 73 -9.72 -23.73 -12.56
CA GLN A 73 -8.51 -22.92 -12.41
C GLN A 73 -8.58 -21.66 -13.27
N GLN A 74 -8.97 -21.78 -14.53
CA GLN A 74 -9.14 -20.64 -15.43
C GLN A 74 -10.16 -19.64 -14.87
N THR A 75 -11.31 -20.13 -14.42
CA THR A 75 -12.43 -19.30 -13.99
C THR A 75 -12.18 -18.63 -12.65
N ASN A 76 -11.85 -19.41 -11.63
CA ASN A 76 -11.80 -18.93 -10.25
C ASN A 76 -10.45 -18.26 -9.94
N LEU A 77 -9.35 -18.68 -10.57
CA LEU A 77 -8.00 -18.30 -10.14
C LEU A 77 -7.20 -17.48 -11.16
N LEU A 78 -7.53 -17.55 -12.45
CA LEU A 78 -6.77 -16.84 -13.50
C LEU A 78 -7.51 -15.62 -14.04
N ASN A 79 -8.77 -15.77 -14.47
CA ASN A 79 -9.51 -14.69 -15.13
C ASN A 79 -9.58 -13.41 -14.30
N ASP A 80 -9.89 -13.56 -13.01
CA ASP A 80 -10.12 -12.42 -12.12
C ASP A 80 -8.91 -12.08 -11.24
N HIS A 81 -7.76 -12.73 -11.43
CA HIS A 81 -6.56 -12.46 -10.61
C HIS A 81 -6.17 -10.97 -10.65
N SER A 82 -6.25 -10.34 -11.81
CA SER A 82 -5.92 -8.93 -11.98
C SER A 82 -6.86 -8.03 -11.17
N SER A 83 -8.17 -8.18 -11.33
CA SER A 83 -9.19 -7.33 -10.72
C SER A 83 -9.36 -7.58 -9.22
N HIS A 84 -9.20 -8.83 -8.77
CA HIS A 84 -9.44 -9.21 -7.38
C HIS A 84 -8.22 -9.06 -6.47
N LEU A 85 -7.01 -9.00 -7.03
CA LEU A 85 -5.79 -9.00 -6.23
C LEU A 85 -4.72 -8.03 -6.74
N SER A 86 -4.34 -8.13 -8.02
CA SER A 86 -3.23 -7.30 -8.53
C SER A 86 -3.54 -5.81 -8.48
N GLN A 87 -4.68 -5.38 -9.03
CA GLN A 87 -5.10 -3.99 -9.07
C GLN A 87 -5.36 -3.43 -7.66
N PRO A 88 -6.13 -4.11 -6.77
CA PRO A 88 -6.33 -3.61 -5.42
C PRO A 88 -5.05 -3.44 -4.61
N LEU A 89 -4.06 -4.34 -4.76
CA LEU A 89 -2.77 -4.21 -4.07
C LEU A 89 -1.96 -3.01 -4.60
N GLU A 90 -1.97 -2.78 -5.91
CA GLU A 90 -1.31 -1.62 -6.52
C GLU A 90 -1.95 -0.30 -6.08
N GLU A 91 -3.28 -0.23 -6.08
CA GLU A 91 -4.04 0.91 -5.56
C GLU A 91 -3.71 1.18 -4.09
N TYR A 92 -3.57 0.13 -3.28
CA TYR A 92 -3.19 0.26 -1.87
C TYR A 92 -1.76 0.78 -1.68
N LEU A 93 -0.82 0.36 -2.52
CA LEU A 93 0.55 0.91 -2.50
C LEU A 93 0.54 2.40 -2.86
N ASN A 94 -0.21 2.78 -3.90
CA ASN A 94 -0.39 4.17 -4.28
C ASN A 94 -1.04 5.00 -3.16
N TYR A 95 -2.01 4.43 -2.45
CA TYR A 95 -2.61 5.07 -1.28
C TYR A 95 -1.58 5.30 -0.17
N VAL A 96 -0.76 4.29 0.14
CA VAL A 96 0.30 4.43 1.15
C VAL A 96 1.27 5.54 0.77
N ASP A 97 1.63 5.68 -0.51
CA ASP A 97 2.49 6.76 -0.98
C ASP A 97 1.82 8.14 -0.92
N ALA A 98 0.52 8.23 -1.23
CA ALA A 98 -0.25 9.46 -1.05
C ALA A 98 -0.27 9.92 0.42
N VAL A 99 -0.38 8.98 1.37
CA VAL A 99 -0.29 9.29 2.81
C VAL A 99 1.10 9.79 3.20
N LYS A 100 2.17 9.15 2.70
CA LYS A 100 3.55 9.63 2.92
C LYS A 100 3.73 11.05 2.39
N GLU A 101 3.21 11.35 1.21
CA GLU A 101 3.27 12.68 0.62
C GLU A 101 2.48 13.71 1.45
N ALA A 102 1.30 13.34 1.96
CA ALA A 102 0.52 14.21 2.84
C ALA A 102 1.26 14.52 4.16
N LEU A 103 1.91 13.51 4.76
CA LEU A 103 2.75 13.68 5.94
C LEU A 103 3.95 14.59 5.65
N ALA A 104 4.63 14.41 4.51
CA ALA A 104 5.74 15.26 4.10
C ALA A 104 5.31 16.71 3.85
N ARG A 105 4.12 16.92 3.26
CA ARG A 105 3.53 18.27 3.11
C ARG A 105 3.27 18.92 4.46
N ARG A 106 2.74 18.19 5.45
CA ARG A 106 2.60 18.70 6.83
C ARG A 106 3.95 19.06 7.43
N ASP A 107 4.97 18.23 7.26
CA ASP A 107 6.33 18.52 7.76
C ASP A 107 6.92 19.80 7.16
N ALA A 108 6.70 20.05 5.86
CA ALA A 108 7.12 21.30 5.24
C ALA A 108 6.41 22.53 5.83
N ILE A 109 5.11 22.42 6.16
CA ILE A 109 4.34 23.48 6.82
C ILE A 109 4.84 23.72 8.24
N GLN A 110 5.06 22.66 9.00
CA GLN A 110 5.64 22.72 10.36
C GLN A 110 7.01 23.40 10.35
N PHE A 111 7.88 23.00 9.42
CA PHE A 111 9.21 23.60 9.24
C PHE A 111 9.13 25.10 8.91
N ALA A 112 8.19 25.51 8.06
CA ALA A 112 8.01 26.92 7.71
C ALA A 112 7.58 27.76 8.93
N TYR A 113 6.70 27.23 9.78
CA TYR A 113 6.32 27.85 11.05
C TYR A 113 7.52 27.97 11.99
N GLU A 114 8.24 26.87 12.25
CA GLU A 114 9.42 26.87 13.13
C GLU A 114 10.48 27.87 12.67
N ASN A 115 10.77 27.91 11.37
CA ASN A 115 11.72 28.86 10.80
C ASN A 115 11.27 30.32 10.97
N SER A 116 9.97 30.61 10.83
CA SER A 116 9.44 31.96 11.05
C SER A 116 9.51 32.38 12.53
N VAL A 117 9.29 31.44 13.46
CA VAL A 117 9.42 31.67 14.91
C VAL A 117 10.88 31.95 15.27
N ASP A 118 11.81 31.13 14.76
CA ASP A 118 13.25 31.31 14.99
C ASP A 118 13.75 32.64 14.42
N GLU A 119 13.27 33.05 13.24
CA GLU A 119 13.61 34.34 12.66
C GLU A 119 13.09 35.51 13.51
N SER A 120 11.82 35.48 13.95
CA SER A 120 11.25 36.50 14.83
C SER A 120 12.04 36.60 16.15
N ASN A 121 12.33 35.46 16.78
CA ASN A 121 13.11 35.39 18.02
C ASN A 121 14.52 35.97 17.86
N LYS A 122 15.22 35.61 16.78
CA LYS A 122 16.56 36.13 16.48
C LYS A 122 16.55 37.65 16.30
N LYS A 123 15.53 38.20 15.61
CA LYS A 123 15.39 39.65 15.40
C LYS A 123 15.05 40.39 16.69
N ARG A 124 14.27 39.77 17.57
CA ARG A 124 13.95 40.29 18.90
C ARG A 124 15.19 40.31 19.79
N GLN A 125 15.98 39.24 19.80
CA GLN A 125 17.25 39.18 20.50
C GLN A 125 18.26 40.23 19.98
N GLU A 126 18.41 40.37 18.65
CA GLU A 126 19.26 41.41 18.05
C GLU A 126 18.85 42.81 18.51
N LYS A 127 17.54 43.08 18.60
CA LYS A 127 17.01 44.36 19.08
C LYS A 127 17.34 44.59 20.56
N GLU A 128 17.13 43.59 21.42
CA GLU A 128 17.42 43.68 22.86
C GLU A 128 18.92 43.89 23.14
N GLU A 129 19.79 43.20 22.42
CA GLU A 129 21.24 43.41 22.48
C GLU A 129 21.64 44.84 22.07
N LEU A 130 21.03 45.39 21.02
CA LEU A 130 21.30 46.77 20.59
C LEU A 130 20.75 47.81 21.59
N GLU A 131 19.61 47.56 22.24
CA GLU A 131 19.00 48.45 23.24
C GLU A 131 19.79 48.46 24.57
N THR A 132 20.30 47.30 25.01
CA THR A 132 21.17 47.20 26.19
C THR A 132 22.51 47.92 25.99
N LEU A 133 23.06 47.85 24.77
CA LEU A 133 24.29 48.56 24.38
C LEU A 133 24.09 50.09 24.26
N ASP A 134 22.89 50.60 23.93
CA ASP A 134 22.59 52.05 23.86
C ASP A 134 22.59 52.73 25.25
N SER A 135 22.34 51.96 26.31
CA SER A 135 22.16 52.44 27.69
C SER A 135 23.47 52.63 28.48
N ASN A 136 24.58 52.01 28.06
CA ASN A 136 25.78 51.84 28.91
C ASN A 136 27.05 52.63 28.48
N SER A 137 27.00 53.64 27.60
CA SER A 137 28.26 54.32 27.20
C SER A 137 28.19 55.82 26.80
N THR A 138 29.31 56.52 27.02
CA THR A 138 29.52 57.95 26.75
C THR A 138 30.90 58.22 26.10
N GLY A 139 30.94 58.49 24.78
CA GLY A 139 32.17 58.85 24.05
C GLY A 139 31.90 59.48 22.67
N PHE A 140 32.82 60.30 22.14
CA PHE A 140 32.58 61.15 20.94
C PHE A 140 32.54 60.37 19.61
N GLY A 141 33.43 59.38 19.40
CA GLY A 141 33.35 58.43 18.27
C GLY A 141 32.16 57.45 18.38
N PHE A 142 31.63 57.31 19.59
CA PHE A 142 30.43 56.53 19.87
C PHE A 142 29.15 57.18 19.34
N LYS A 143 29.12 58.50 19.06
CA LYS A 143 27.91 59.20 18.58
C LYS A 143 27.46 58.75 17.19
N LEU A 144 28.37 58.52 16.26
CA LEU A 144 28.05 57.99 14.92
C LEU A 144 27.55 56.54 14.98
N TRP A 145 28.19 55.72 15.80
CA TRP A 145 27.74 54.35 16.09
C TRP A 145 26.35 54.33 16.77
N LYS A 146 26.07 55.29 17.66
CA LYS A 146 24.78 55.45 18.35
C LYS A 146 23.65 55.80 17.39
N ILE A 147 23.91 56.66 16.40
CA ILE A 147 22.94 56.99 15.34
C ILE A 147 22.66 55.75 14.47
N SER A 148 23.71 55.03 14.06
CA SER A 148 23.56 53.80 13.26
C SER A 148 22.78 52.70 13.99
N ASN A 149 23.01 52.51 15.29
CA ASN A 149 22.25 51.54 16.09
C ASN A 149 20.79 51.95 16.26
N ARG A 150 20.51 53.25 16.46
CA ARG A 150 19.12 53.75 16.53
C ARG A 150 18.36 53.53 15.23
N ASP A 151 19.00 53.72 14.09
CA ASP A 151 18.37 53.43 12.80
C ASP A 151 18.14 51.92 12.59
N ARG A 152 19.05 51.07 13.08
CA ARG A 152 18.88 49.61 13.05
C ARG A 152 17.77 49.13 13.99
N ILE A 153 17.68 49.69 15.20
CA ILE A 153 16.59 49.44 16.15
C ILE A 153 15.24 49.85 15.54
N ARG A 154 15.15 51.01 14.86
CA ARG A 154 13.92 51.43 14.17
C ARG A 154 13.49 50.47 13.07
N ARG A 155 14.44 49.96 12.27
CA ARG A 155 14.15 48.95 11.25
C ARG A 155 13.63 47.65 11.89
N LEU A 156 14.31 47.15 12.91
CA LEU A 156 13.85 45.97 13.66
C LEU A 156 12.45 46.18 14.28
N GLN A 157 12.16 47.39 14.79
CA GLN A 157 10.83 47.76 15.29
C GLN A 157 9.75 47.77 14.21
N GLN A 158 10.11 48.07 12.96
CA GLN A 158 9.19 48.02 11.81
C GLN A 158 9.02 46.61 11.25
N ASP A 159 10.08 45.80 11.26
CA ASP A 159 10.09 44.44 10.71
C ASP A 159 9.41 43.42 11.65
N LEU A 160 9.54 43.61 12.97
CA LEU A 160 8.97 42.70 13.99
C LEU A 160 7.45 42.46 13.83
N PRO A 161 6.60 43.49 13.67
CA PRO A 161 5.16 43.27 13.43
C PRO A 161 4.85 42.46 12.17
N CYS A 162 5.66 42.61 11.11
CA CYS A 162 5.50 41.82 9.89
C CYS A 162 5.90 40.35 10.11
N LEU A 163 6.96 40.10 10.89
CA LEU A 163 7.38 38.75 11.27
C LEU A 163 6.40 38.09 12.23
N ASP A 164 5.87 38.84 13.20
CA ASP A 164 4.86 38.35 14.15
C ASP A 164 3.59 37.92 13.39
N LYS A 165 3.15 38.72 12.41
CA LYS A 165 2.05 38.32 11.52
C LYS A 165 2.37 37.07 10.69
N LEU A 166 3.59 36.95 10.16
CA LEU A 166 3.99 35.75 9.41
C LEU A 166 4.00 34.49 10.29
N VAL A 167 4.40 34.63 11.55
CA VAL A 167 4.34 33.55 12.55
C VAL A 167 2.89 33.14 12.81
N GLU A 168 1.99 34.10 13.03
CA GLU A 168 0.55 33.84 13.20
C GLU A 168 -0.03 33.13 11.96
N ASP A 169 0.20 33.67 10.75
CA ASP A 169 -0.28 33.07 9.49
C ASP A 169 0.25 31.64 9.29
N ASN A 170 1.47 31.34 9.73
CA ASN A 170 2.04 29.99 9.63
C ASN A 170 1.53 29.07 10.75
N GLN A 171 1.26 29.61 11.94
CA GLN A 171 0.65 28.88 13.04
C GLN A 171 -0.74 28.37 12.65
N ASP A 172 -1.56 29.23 12.05
CA ASP A 172 -2.89 28.87 11.55
C ASP A 172 -2.81 27.73 10.52
N LYS A 173 -1.84 27.79 9.59
CA LYS A 173 -1.62 26.72 8.60
C LYS A 173 -1.22 25.40 9.25
N VAL A 174 -0.37 25.45 10.28
CA VAL A 174 0.04 24.26 11.03
C VAL A 174 -1.16 23.64 11.74
N GLU A 175 -2.00 24.45 12.39
CA GLU A 175 -3.20 23.98 13.09
C GLU A 175 -4.16 23.28 12.13
N ILE A 176 -4.48 23.92 11.00
CA ILE A 176 -5.34 23.36 9.95
C ILE A 176 -4.74 22.06 9.38
N ALA A 177 -3.44 22.05 9.06
CA ALA A 177 -2.78 20.87 8.51
C ALA A 177 -2.79 19.70 9.50
N ASN A 178 -2.59 19.97 10.79
CA ASN A 178 -2.59 18.96 11.84
C ASN A 178 -3.99 18.38 12.08
N GLU A 179 -5.03 19.21 12.08
CA GLU A 179 -6.40 18.75 12.23
C GLU A 179 -6.82 17.89 11.03
N SER A 180 -6.57 18.37 9.81
CA SER A 180 -6.89 17.65 8.57
C SER A 180 -6.18 16.29 8.51
N ILE A 181 -4.85 16.26 8.70
CA ILE A 181 -4.10 15.00 8.58
C ILE A 181 -4.49 14.01 9.66
N LYS A 182 -4.84 14.48 10.86
CA LYS A 182 -5.30 13.61 11.94
C LYS A 182 -6.62 12.94 11.58
N ALA A 183 -7.60 13.70 11.10
CA ALA A 183 -8.89 13.15 10.67
C ALA A 183 -8.72 12.14 9.52
N ASP A 184 -7.90 12.46 8.52
CA ASP A 184 -7.63 11.58 7.39
C ASP A 184 -6.94 10.28 7.83
N LEU A 185 -5.94 10.36 8.71
CA LEU A 185 -5.25 9.18 9.22
C LEU A 185 -6.15 8.30 10.09
N GLU A 186 -7.00 8.89 10.94
CA GLU A 186 -7.96 8.14 11.77
C GLU A 186 -8.93 7.36 10.89
N ARG A 187 -9.47 8.01 9.84
CA ARG A 187 -10.34 7.38 8.86
C ARG A 187 -9.62 6.25 8.13
N TRP A 188 -8.43 6.54 7.60
CA TRP A 188 -7.63 5.54 6.87
C TRP A 188 -7.29 4.32 7.73
N ASN A 189 -6.98 4.54 9.02
CA ASN A 189 -6.66 3.46 9.94
C ASN A 189 -7.76 2.40 10.06
N VAL A 190 -9.02 2.81 9.90
CA VAL A 190 -10.18 1.93 9.91
C VAL A 190 -10.42 1.31 8.54
N GLU A 191 -10.48 2.14 7.49
CA GLU A 191 -10.77 1.69 6.12
C GLU A 191 -9.76 0.65 5.62
N LYS A 192 -8.46 0.86 5.91
CA LYS A 192 -7.39 -0.04 5.45
C LYS A 192 -7.54 -1.48 5.91
N VAL A 193 -8.02 -1.68 7.14
CA VAL A 193 -8.17 -3.02 7.71
C VAL A 193 -9.34 -3.73 7.05
N ILE A 194 -10.42 -3.01 6.83
CA ILE A 194 -11.65 -3.53 6.22
C ILE A 194 -11.38 -3.94 4.77
N GLU A 195 -10.78 -3.05 3.99
CA GLU A 195 -10.54 -3.30 2.57
C GLU A 195 -9.47 -4.36 2.35
N MET A 196 -8.35 -4.33 3.10
CA MET A 196 -7.33 -5.37 3.00
C MET A 196 -7.88 -6.75 3.37
N LYS A 197 -8.73 -6.82 4.41
CA LYS A 197 -9.46 -8.04 4.74
C LYS A 197 -10.34 -8.48 3.57
N GLY A 198 -11.08 -7.55 2.96
CA GLY A 198 -11.93 -7.84 1.80
C GLY A 198 -11.16 -8.43 0.61
N ILE A 199 -10.00 -7.86 0.27
CA ILE A 199 -9.13 -8.37 -0.79
C ILE A 199 -8.70 -9.82 -0.48
N LEU A 200 -8.19 -10.07 0.73
CA LEU A 200 -7.71 -11.40 1.13
C LEU A 200 -8.85 -12.42 1.25
N GLU A 201 -10.01 -12.00 1.73
CA GLU A 201 -11.21 -12.83 1.84
C GLU A 201 -11.71 -13.25 0.46
N ASN A 202 -11.69 -12.34 -0.52
CA ASN A 202 -12.04 -12.69 -1.90
C ASN A 202 -11.08 -13.73 -2.49
N VAL A 203 -9.76 -13.55 -2.32
CA VAL A 203 -8.77 -14.55 -2.75
C VAL A 203 -9.01 -15.91 -2.08
N ALA A 204 -9.26 -15.92 -0.78
CA ALA A 204 -9.55 -17.13 -0.03
C ALA A 204 -10.82 -17.84 -0.56
N ASN A 205 -11.89 -17.09 -0.82
CA ASN A 205 -13.13 -17.62 -1.36
C ASN A 205 -12.92 -18.25 -2.75
N GLN A 206 -12.19 -17.59 -3.65
CA GLN A 206 -11.86 -18.14 -4.97
C GLN A 206 -11.05 -19.44 -4.87
N HIS A 207 -10.09 -19.50 -3.95
CA HIS A 207 -9.34 -20.73 -3.68
C HIS A 207 -10.23 -21.85 -3.15
N VAL A 208 -11.15 -21.55 -2.23
CA VAL A 208 -12.11 -22.53 -1.70
C VAL A 208 -12.96 -23.11 -2.83
N LEU A 209 -13.50 -22.27 -3.71
CA LEU A 209 -14.29 -22.71 -4.87
C LEU A 209 -13.48 -23.64 -5.77
N PHE A 210 -12.25 -23.24 -6.14
CA PHE A 210 -11.37 -24.07 -6.95
C PHE A 210 -11.10 -25.46 -6.33
N TYR A 211 -10.79 -25.51 -5.04
CA TYR A 211 -10.51 -26.79 -4.38
C TYR A 211 -11.76 -27.66 -4.21
N GLN A 212 -12.93 -27.05 -4.01
CA GLN A 212 -14.21 -27.78 -3.98
C GLN A 212 -14.54 -28.38 -5.35
N ASP A 213 -14.40 -27.61 -6.42
CA ASP A 213 -14.59 -28.09 -7.79
C ASP A 213 -13.61 -29.22 -8.14
N SER A 214 -12.35 -29.05 -7.76
CA SER A 214 -11.30 -30.04 -7.99
C SER A 214 -11.58 -31.36 -7.26
N LEU A 215 -12.02 -31.28 -6.00
CA LEU A 215 -12.39 -32.47 -5.24
C LEU A 215 -13.56 -33.20 -5.91
N LYS A 216 -14.62 -32.47 -6.29
CA LYS A 216 -15.78 -33.04 -6.96
C LYS A 216 -15.43 -33.68 -8.31
N ALA A 217 -14.52 -33.08 -9.06
CA ALA A 217 -14.01 -33.63 -10.32
C ALA A 217 -13.34 -35.00 -10.09
N TRP A 218 -12.48 -35.09 -9.08
CA TRP A 218 -11.81 -36.35 -8.73
C TRP A 218 -12.76 -37.42 -8.18
N GLU A 219 -13.75 -37.04 -7.36
CA GLU A 219 -14.78 -37.96 -6.88
C GLU A 219 -15.56 -38.58 -8.05
N THR A 220 -15.94 -37.75 -9.03
CA THR A 220 -16.64 -38.20 -10.24
C THR A 220 -15.78 -39.15 -11.09
N ALA A 221 -14.49 -38.85 -11.25
CA ALA A 221 -13.55 -39.75 -11.94
C ALA A 221 -13.39 -41.08 -11.20
N LEU A 222 -13.31 -41.06 -9.87
CA LEU A 222 -13.20 -42.27 -9.05
C LEU A 222 -14.43 -43.18 -9.20
N GLU A 223 -15.63 -42.60 -9.23
CA GLU A 223 -16.86 -43.36 -9.51
C GLU A 223 -16.87 -43.97 -10.91
N THR A 224 -16.38 -43.23 -11.90
CA THR A 224 -16.25 -43.70 -13.29
C THR A 224 -15.28 -44.88 -13.38
N LEU A 225 -14.14 -44.80 -12.70
CA LEU A 225 -13.13 -45.87 -12.62
C LEU A 225 -13.69 -47.14 -11.96
N LYS A 226 -14.42 -47.00 -10.86
CA LYS A 226 -15.06 -48.13 -10.16
C LYS A 226 -16.06 -48.85 -11.08
N ARG A 227 -16.86 -48.09 -11.83
CA ARG A 227 -17.85 -48.64 -12.77
C ARG A 227 -17.20 -49.35 -13.95
N GLY A 228 -16.22 -48.72 -14.60
CA GLY A 228 -15.49 -49.33 -15.71
C GLY A 228 -14.77 -50.62 -15.30
N SER A 229 -14.25 -50.67 -14.07
CA SER A 229 -13.61 -51.89 -13.53
C SER A 229 -14.61 -53.05 -13.36
N GLN A 230 -15.83 -52.75 -12.91
CA GLN A 230 -16.89 -53.75 -12.77
C GLN A 230 -17.33 -54.30 -14.15
N GLU A 231 -17.54 -53.41 -15.13
CA GLU A 231 -17.94 -53.77 -16.50
C GLU A 231 -16.92 -54.68 -17.20
N ASN A 232 -15.63 -54.39 -17.04
CA ASN A 232 -14.55 -55.22 -17.58
C ASN A 232 -14.47 -56.59 -16.91
N SER A 233 -14.68 -56.68 -15.60
CA SER A 233 -14.69 -57.96 -14.88
C SER A 233 -15.89 -58.86 -15.21
N SER A 234 -17.00 -58.29 -15.68
CA SER A 234 -18.18 -59.04 -16.15
C SER A 234 -18.12 -59.46 -17.63
N SER A 235 -17.13 -58.99 -18.37
CA SER A 235 -16.96 -59.25 -19.82
C SER A 235 -16.00 -60.41 -20.13
N HIS A 236 -15.41 -61.02 -19.10
CA HIS A 236 -14.56 -62.22 -19.15
C HIS A 236 -15.26 -63.41 -18.48
#